data_AF-A0A7S3CL57-F1
#
_entry.id   AF-A0A7S3CL57-F1
#
_cell.length_a   1.000
_cell.length_b   1.000
_cell.length_c   1.000
_cell.angle_alpha   90.00
_cell.angle_beta   90.00
_cell.angle_gamma   90.00
#
_symmetry.space_group_name_H-M   'P 1'
#
loop_
_entity.id
_entity.type
_entity.pdbx_description
1 polymer ?
#
loop_
_entity_poly.entity_id
_entity_poly.type
_entity_poly.pdbx_seq_one_letter_code
_entity_poly.pdbx_strand_id
1 'polypeptide(L)'
;EFLSVYFSEQLSNLQASGIVGLSPYLPHSASLNGKKMPRFIDQLKSQGIISRSLFSLYISDYADQSDDKNATDSHLTFGAYDLQSYASPGAQITWNSLHNRNYWTVLLSSAGGVSTPW
;
A
#
# COMPACT_ATOMS: atom_id res chain seq x y z
N GLU A 1 7.33 -3.35 -21.86
CA GLU A 1 6.35 -2.34 -21.41
C GLU A 1 6.16 -2.48 -19.91
N PHE A 2 6.37 -1.40 -19.14
CA PHE A 2 6.54 -1.45 -17.68
C PHE A 2 5.25 -1.15 -16.89
N LEU A 3 4.34 -0.35 -17.45
CA LEU A 3 3.14 0.14 -16.77
C LEU A 3 1.99 0.32 -17.76
N SER A 4 0.83 -0.23 -17.44
CA SER A 4 -0.41 0.02 -18.19
C SER A 4 -1.13 1.23 -17.59
N VAL A 5 -1.43 2.23 -18.42
CA VAL A 5 -2.04 3.50 -18.01
C VAL A 5 -3.45 3.62 -18.58
N TYR A 6 -4.42 3.99 -17.73
CA TYR A 6 -5.77 4.36 -18.14
C TYR A 6 -6.01 5.83 -17.83
N PHE A 7 -6.58 6.55 -18.78
CA PHE A 7 -6.91 7.96 -18.64
C PHE A 7 -8.38 8.13 -18.25
N SER A 8 -8.65 8.98 -17.26
CA SER A 8 -10.00 9.35 -16.84
C SER A 8 -10.03 10.83 -16.46
N GLU A 9 -11.02 11.56 -16.98
CA GLU A 9 -11.26 12.98 -16.67
C GLU A 9 -11.99 13.19 -15.33
N GLN A 10 -12.50 12.11 -14.73
CA GLN A 10 -13.30 12.15 -13.49
C GLN A 10 -12.46 12.45 -12.23
N LEU A 11 -11.14 12.60 -12.38
CA LEU A 11 -10.18 12.90 -11.31
C LEU A 11 -9.62 14.32 -11.42
N SER A 12 -10.30 15.22 -12.13
CA SER A 12 -9.83 16.59 -12.37
C SER A 12 -9.56 17.41 -11.09
N ASN A 13 -10.18 17.04 -9.96
CA ASN A 13 -9.96 17.67 -8.65
C ASN A 13 -8.89 16.96 -7.81
N LEU A 14 -8.32 15.85 -8.28
CA LEU A 14 -7.24 15.15 -7.59
C LEU A 14 -5.93 15.91 -7.83
N GLN A 15 -5.22 16.28 -6.77
CA GLN A 15 -3.87 16.85 -6.86
C GLN A 15 -2.82 15.76 -7.14
N ALA A 16 -3.06 14.94 -8.16
CA ALA A 16 -2.14 13.90 -8.61
C ALA A 16 -2.32 13.66 -10.11
N SER A 17 -1.23 13.30 -10.79
CA SER A 17 -1.24 13.00 -12.23
C SER A 17 -1.88 11.65 -12.56
N GLY A 18 -2.17 10.80 -11.58
CA GLY A 18 -2.73 9.47 -11.80
C GLY A 18 -2.85 8.66 -10.53
N ILE A 19 -3.35 7.44 -10.69
CA ILE A 19 -3.57 6.47 -9.59
C ILE A 19 -2.81 5.18 -9.91
N VAL A 20 -2.12 4.64 -8.91
CA VAL A 20 -1.53 3.30 -8.97
C VAL A 20 -2.36 2.35 -8.11
N GLY A 21 -2.97 1.34 -8.73
CA GLY A 21 -3.76 0.33 -8.03
C GLY A 21 -2.89 -0.72 -7.35
N LEU A 22 -3.06 -0.91 -6.04
CA LEU A 22 -2.30 -1.86 -5.22
C LEU A 22 -3.15 -2.99 -4.62
N SER A 23 -4.29 -3.34 -5.23
CA SER A 23 -5.18 -4.39 -4.70
C SER A 23 -4.50 -5.78 -4.65
N PRO A 24 -4.89 -6.66 -3.71
CA PRO A 24 -4.27 -7.98 -3.59
C PRO A 24 -4.64 -8.90 -4.75
N TYR A 25 -5.75 -8.65 -5.43
CA TYR A 25 -6.16 -9.34 -6.64
C TYR A 25 -6.73 -8.34 -7.63
N LEU A 26 -6.66 -8.67 -8.92
CA LEU A 26 -7.34 -7.92 -9.97
C LEU A 26 -8.68 -8.59 -10.24
N PRO A 27 -9.82 -7.91 -10.01
CA PRO A 27 -11.11 -8.48 -10.35
C PRO A 27 -11.15 -8.82 -11.83
N HIS A 28 -12.00 -9.78 -12.23
CA HIS A 28 -12.18 -10.13 -13.66
C HIS A 28 -12.57 -8.91 -14.52
N SER A 29 -13.13 -7.86 -13.90
CA SER A 29 -13.47 -6.58 -14.52
C SER A 29 -12.28 -5.64 -14.74
N ALA A 30 -11.09 -5.90 -14.15
CA ALA A 30 -9.86 -5.14 -14.41
C ALA A 30 -9.22 -5.58 -15.74
N SER A 31 -10.01 -5.43 -16.80
CA SER A 31 -9.63 -5.72 -18.17
C SER A 31 -9.69 -4.43 -18.97
N LEU A 32 -8.55 -4.01 -19.51
CA LEU A 32 -8.47 -2.89 -20.44
C LEU A 32 -8.51 -3.46 -21.86
N ASN A 33 -9.51 -3.05 -22.65
CA ASN A 33 -9.71 -3.52 -24.03
C ASN A 33 -9.75 -5.06 -24.16
N GLY A 34 -10.38 -5.75 -23.21
CA GLY A 34 -10.49 -7.21 -23.21
C GLY A 34 -9.23 -7.96 -22.74
N LYS A 35 -8.16 -7.26 -22.34
CA LYS A 35 -6.96 -7.86 -21.78
C LYS A 35 -6.90 -7.67 -20.27
N LYS A 36 -6.72 -8.80 -19.55
CA LYS A 36 -6.43 -8.78 -18.12
C LYS A 36 -5.13 -8.01 -17.87
N MET A 37 -5.21 -6.97 -17.06
CA MET A 37 -4.01 -6.21 -16.70
C MET A 37 -3.18 -7.00 -15.69
N PRO A 38 -1.85 -6.91 -15.74
CA PRO A 38 -1.00 -7.41 -14.66
C PRO A 38 -1.08 -6.45 -13.46
N ARG A 39 -0.88 -6.97 -12.24
CA ARG A 39 -0.71 -6.11 -11.05
C ARG A 39 0.63 -5.40 -11.16
N PHE A 40 0.69 -4.16 -10.71
CA PHE A 40 1.93 -3.38 -10.66
C PHE A 40 3.06 -4.16 -9.97
N ILE A 41 2.76 -4.76 -8.81
CA ILE A 41 3.74 -5.54 -8.04
C ILE A 41 4.23 -6.81 -8.75
N ASP A 42 3.37 -7.43 -9.56
CA ASP A 42 3.75 -8.60 -10.35
C ASP A 42 4.70 -8.21 -11.47
N GLN A 43 4.49 -7.04 -12.09
CA GLN A 43 5.40 -6.51 -13.10
C GLN A 43 6.78 -6.23 -12.50
N LEU A 44 6.84 -5.55 -11.34
CA LEU A 44 8.10 -5.30 -10.64
C LEU A 44 8.88 -6.60 -10.35
N LYS A 45 8.17 -7.62 -9.85
CA LYS A 45 8.81 -8.91 -9.55
C LYS A 45 9.24 -9.66 -10.81
N SER A 46 8.40 -9.69 -11.84
CA SER A 46 8.70 -10.40 -13.11
C SER A 46 9.92 -9.82 -13.84
N GLN A 47 10.21 -8.54 -13.62
CA GLN A 47 11.36 -7.84 -14.19
C GLN A 47 12.60 -7.90 -13.28
N GLY A 48 12.52 -8.59 -12.14
CA GLY A 48 13.64 -8.72 -11.21
C GLY A 48 13.96 -7.45 -10.40
N ILE A 49 13.09 -6.43 -10.43
CA ILE A 49 13.29 -5.18 -9.68
C ILE A 49 13.10 -5.42 -8.18
N ILE A 50 12.18 -6.30 -7.81
CA ILE A 50 11.96 -6.74 -6.43
C ILE A 50 12.02 -8.26 -6.33
N SER A 51 12.57 -8.77 -5.22
CA SER A 51 12.66 -10.21 -4.96
C SER A 51 11.36 -10.79 -4.37
N ARG A 52 10.58 -9.99 -3.64
CA ARG A 52 9.35 -10.39 -2.95
C ARG A 52 8.15 -9.62 -3.51
N SER A 53 7.00 -10.29 -3.65
CA SER A 53 5.75 -9.63 -4.09
C SER A 53 4.98 -9.14 -2.86
N LEU A 54 5.48 -8.07 -2.25
CA LEU A 54 4.83 -7.35 -1.15
C LEU A 54 5.17 -5.86 -1.20
N PHE A 55 4.36 -5.04 -0.55
CA PHE A 55 4.69 -3.65 -0.25
C PHE A 55 4.40 -3.36 1.22
N SER A 56 5.04 -2.33 1.76
CA SER A 56 4.76 -1.79 3.10
C SER A 56 4.51 -0.30 3.04
N LEU A 57 3.61 0.17 3.89
CA LEU A 57 3.29 1.57 4.03
C LEU A 57 3.60 2.01 5.46
N TYR A 58 4.45 3.02 5.58
CA TYR A 58 4.58 3.83 6.78
C TYR A 58 3.87 5.15 6.52
N ILE A 59 2.87 5.47 7.33
CA ILE A 59 2.17 6.75 7.30
C ILE A 59 2.59 7.50 8.54
N SER A 60 3.17 8.67 8.34
CA SER A 60 3.58 9.55 9.42
C SER A 60 2.42 10.45 9.87
N ASP A 61 2.40 10.75 11.16
CA ASP A 61 1.31 11.48 11.83
C ASP A 61 1.44 13.02 11.72
N TYR A 62 1.96 13.53 10.60
CA TYR A 62 2.33 14.95 10.42
C TYR A 62 1.15 15.93 10.29
N ALA A 63 -0.01 15.63 10.84
CA ALA A 63 -1.10 16.60 10.84
C ALA A 63 -0.74 17.91 11.58
N ASP A 64 0.20 17.90 12.54
CA ASP A 64 0.40 19.05 13.46
C ASP A 64 1.87 19.46 13.77
N GLN A 65 2.90 18.95 13.09
CA GLN A 65 4.30 19.31 13.42
C GLN A 65 5.10 19.80 12.21
N SER A 66 4.88 21.05 11.81
CA SER A 66 5.61 21.71 10.71
C SER A 66 7.07 22.04 11.02
N ASP A 67 7.50 21.92 12.28
CA ASP A 67 8.76 22.51 12.75
C ASP A 67 9.76 21.48 13.31
N ASP A 68 9.41 20.19 13.45
CA ASP A 68 10.36 19.19 13.91
C ASP A 68 11.21 18.66 12.74
N LYS A 69 12.51 18.98 12.74
CA LYS A 69 13.46 18.55 11.71
C LYS A 69 13.81 17.07 11.76
N ASN A 70 13.39 16.37 12.81
CA ASN A 70 13.57 14.92 12.94
C ASN A 70 12.36 14.13 12.41
N ALA A 71 11.46 14.84 11.74
CA ALA A 71 10.26 14.29 11.21
C ALA A 71 10.46 13.25 10.11
N THR A 72 10.00 12.01 10.31
CA THR A 72 10.11 10.97 9.26
C THR A 72 8.94 11.05 8.28
N ASP A 73 9.20 11.32 7.00
CA ASP A 73 8.19 11.33 5.94
C ASP A 73 7.39 10.01 5.85
N SER A 74 6.21 10.06 5.22
CA SER A 74 5.48 8.83 4.89
C SER A 74 6.22 8.07 3.78
N HIS A 75 6.30 6.75 3.89
CA HIS A 75 7.05 5.91 2.96
C HIS A 75 6.23 4.73 2.43
N LEU A 76 6.30 4.50 1.12
CA LEU A 76 5.83 3.29 0.46
C LEU A 76 7.03 2.51 -0.06
N THR A 77 7.21 1.28 0.41
CA THR A 77 8.32 0.40 0.01
C THR A 77 7.79 -0.80 -0.75
N PHE A 78 8.41 -1.14 -1.87
CA PHE A 78 8.11 -2.35 -2.64
C PHE A 78 9.20 -3.41 -2.43
N GLY A 79 8.80 -4.66 -2.24
CA GLY A 79 9.69 -5.82 -2.10
C GLY A 79 10.25 -6.06 -0.70
N ALA A 80 10.05 -5.13 0.24
CA ALA A 80 10.54 -5.22 1.61
C ALA A 80 9.62 -4.46 2.57
N TYR A 81 9.96 -4.56 3.86
CA TYR A 81 9.44 -3.73 4.93
C TYR A 81 10.62 -3.37 5.84
N ASP A 82 10.53 -2.25 6.56
CA ASP A 82 11.56 -1.80 7.48
C ASP A 82 10.96 -1.59 8.88
N LEU A 83 11.23 -2.53 9.79
CA LEU A 83 10.82 -2.43 11.19
C LEU A 83 11.83 -1.63 12.02
N GLN A 84 13.07 -1.53 11.57
CA GLN A 84 14.13 -0.86 12.32
C GLN A 84 13.92 0.65 12.30
N SER A 85 13.50 1.19 11.16
CA SER A 85 13.25 2.63 10.99
C SER A 85 11.85 3.05 11.42
N TYR A 86 10.84 2.17 11.27
CA TYR A 86 9.42 2.56 11.38
C TYR A 86 8.61 1.87 12.48
N ALA A 87 9.21 0.98 13.28
CA ALA A 87 8.52 0.30 14.37
C ALA A 87 9.27 0.46 15.71
N SER A 88 8.58 0.23 16.82
CA SER A 88 9.21 0.25 18.15
C SER A 88 10.29 -0.84 18.27
N PRO A 89 11.34 -0.62 19.08
CA PRO A 89 12.37 -1.63 19.31
C PRO A 89 11.76 -2.97 19.76
N GLY A 90 12.15 -4.05 19.07
CA GLY A 90 11.64 -5.40 19.36
C GLY A 90 10.26 -5.72 18.78
N ALA A 91 9.64 -4.81 18.02
CA ALA A 91 8.38 -5.07 17.34
C ALA A 91 8.51 -6.24 16.34
N GLN A 92 7.45 -7.04 16.24
CA GLN A 92 7.36 -8.18 15.34
C GLN A 92 6.17 -8.03 14.39
N ILE A 93 6.30 -8.57 13.17
CA ILE A 93 5.19 -8.61 12.24
C ILE A 93 4.22 -9.71 12.62
N THR A 94 2.94 -9.35 12.65
CA THR A 94 1.84 -10.30 12.68
C THR A 94 1.21 -10.41 11.30
N TRP A 95 1.13 -11.63 10.77
CA TRP A 95 0.52 -11.89 9.47
C TRP A 95 -0.93 -12.32 9.63
N ASN A 96 -1.85 -11.59 9.00
CA ASN A 96 -3.27 -11.93 8.98
C ASN A 96 -3.65 -12.47 7.61
N SER A 97 -4.39 -13.59 7.58
CA SER A 97 -4.94 -14.12 6.34
C SER A 97 -6.04 -13.19 5.81
N LEU A 98 -6.04 -12.95 4.49
CA LEU A 98 -7.08 -12.17 3.84
C LEU A 98 -8.42 -12.92 3.88
N HIS A 99 -9.46 -12.25 4.35
CA HIS A 99 -10.82 -12.77 4.35
C HIS A 99 -11.47 -12.66 2.97
N ASN A 100 -11.22 -11.56 2.26
CA ASN A 100 -11.62 -11.33 0.88
C ASN A 100 -10.36 -11.08 0.05
N ARG A 101 -10.28 -11.65 -1.15
CA ARG A 101 -9.12 -11.49 -2.04
C ARG A 101 -9.25 -10.30 -3.00
N ASN A 102 -10.43 -9.73 -3.17
CA ASN A 102 -10.65 -8.57 -4.04
C ASN A 102 -10.11 -7.26 -3.43
N TYR A 103 -9.99 -7.20 -2.10
CA TYR A 103 -9.50 -6.05 -1.34
C TYR A 103 -8.56 -6.51 -0.23
N TRP A 104 -7.81 -5.59 0.38
CA TRP A 104 -7.00 -5.88 1.57
C TRP A 104 -7.90 -5.99 2.82
N THR A 105 -8.72 -7.04 2.88
CA THR A 105 -9.70 -7.24 3.96
C THR A 105 -9.20 -8.28 4.96
N VAL A 106 -9.16 -7.90 6.23
CA VAL A 106 -8.86 -8.78 7.37
C VAL A 106 -10.05 -8.81 8.33
N LEU A 107 -10.25 -9.95 9.00
CA LEU A 107 -11.19 -10.06 10.11
C LEU A 107 -10.46 -9.75 11.42
N LEU A 108 -10.95 -8.77 12.17
CA LEU A 108 -10.45 -8.46 13.50
C LEU A 108 -11.38 -9.13 14.53
N SER A 109 -10.80 -9.92 15.44
CA SER A 109 -11.56 -10.62 16.49
C SER A 109 -12.15 -9.68 17.54
N SER A 110 -11.64 -8.47 17.65
CA SER A 110 -12.15 -7.38 18.47
C SER A 110 -11.67 -6.05 17.92
N ALA A 111 -12.52 -5.02 17.90
CA ALA A 111 -12.05 -3.64 17.81
C ALA A 111 -11.39 -3.30 19.14
N GLY A 112 -10.06 -3.46 19.22
CA GLY A 112 -9.32 -3.05 20.41
C GLY A 112 -9.50 -1.55 20.61
N GLY A 113 -10.37 -1.16 21.54
CA GLY A 113 -10.45 0.21 22.00
C GLY A 113 -9.12 0.55 22.65
N VAL A 114 -8.37 1.47 22.03
CA VAL A 114 -7.28 2.14 22.73
C VAL A 114 -7.95 2.97 23.82
N SER A 115 -7.92 2.50 25.07
CA SER A 115 -8.17 3.38 26.21
C SER A 115 -7.00 4.37 26.26
N THR A 116 -7.20 5.55 25.71
CA THR A 116 -6.32 6.67 25.96
C THR A 116 -6.49 7.07 27.43
N PRO A 117 -5.42 7.09 28.24
CA PRO A 117 -5.48 7.72 29.55
C PRO A 117 -5.38 9.23 29.32
N TRP A 118 -6.52 9.91 29.29
CA TRP A 118 -6.61 11.35 29.52
C TRP A 118 -7.26 11.56 30.89
#